data_AF-A0A383CY66-F1
#
_entry.id   AF-A0A383CY66-F1
#
_cell.length_a   1.000
_cell.length_b   1.000
_cell.length_c   1.000
_cell.angle_alpha   90.00
_cell.angle_beta   90.00
_cell.angle_gamma   90.00
#
_symmetry.space_group_name_H-M   'P 1'
#
loop_
_entity.id
_entity.type
_entity.pdbx_description
1 polymer ?
#
loop_
_entity_poly.entity_id
_entity_poly.type
_entity_poly.pdbx_seq_one_letter_code
_entity_poly.pdbx_strand_id
1 'polypeptide(L)'
;ELGSSIEDLFLSFEDVPIAAASIAQVHFAITSAGEEVAVKVLRPNIEKAFLRDLELLRWLAQLAVRLRPSWKRLRLADGVEVFAEMVRMEMDLRLEGAAASELRENFKNDPSYNVPKIFWQYTSKRVLTTSRVSGIPIDKITASESHSYTPDQVLESSSRAMFHQIFRDGFFHGDPHPGNLMVEKDGTISVVDFGIMGRLDVQSRLYIAETLLCIFTRDYERAAQLHLEAGYVPEGTP
;
A
#
# COMPACT_ATOMS: atom_id res chain seq x y z
N GLU A 1 -15.85 -17.00 -7.69
CA GLU A 1 -15.81 -15.79 -6.85
C GLU A 1 -17.08 -14.97 -6.92
N LEU A 2 -17.42 -14.35 -8.07
CA LEU A 2 -18.55 -13.41 -8.15
C LEU A 2 -19.93 -14.04 -8.47
N GLY A 3 -19.99 -15.36 -8.67
CA GLY A 3 -21.25 -16.08 -8.90
C GLY A 3 -21.86 -15.97 -10.30
N SER A 4 -21.20 -15.26 -11.23
CA SER A 4 -21.60 -15.08 -12.63
C SER A 4 -20.43 -15.32 -13.58
N SER A 5 -20.72 -15.45 -14.88
CA SER A 5 -19.69 -15.51 -15.93
C SER A 5 -19.05 -14.13 -16.19
N ILE A 6 -17.91 -14.10 -16.86
CA ILE A 6 -17.25 -12.82 -17.19
C ILE A 6 -18.11 -12.04 -18.19
N GLU A 7 -18.71 -12.74 -19.13
CA GLU A 7 -19.55 -12.22 -20.21
C GLU A 7 -20.84 -11.58 -19.67
N ASP A 8 -21.37 -12.06 -18.54
CA ASP A 8 -22.53 -11.46 -17.88
C ASP A 8 -22.17 -10.19 -17.10
N LEU A 9 -20.93 -10.12 -16.58
CA LEU A 9 -20.47 -9.05 -15.69
C LEU A 9 -19.82 -7.87 -16.42
N PHE A 10 -19.22 -8.13 -17.59
CA PHE A 10 -18.41 -7.17 -18.32
C PHE A 10 -18.76 -7.18 -19.82
N LEU A 11 -18.83 -5.98 -20.42
CA LEU A 11 -18.96 -5.82 -21.88
C LEU A 11 -17.68 -6.25 -22.61
N SER A 12 -16.54 -6.02 -21.98
CA SER A 12 -15.24 -6.48 -22.45
C SER A 12 -14.32 -6.79 -21.27
N PHE A 13 -13.45 -7.77 -21.43
CA PHE A 13 -12.46 -8.16 -20.45
C PHE A 13 -11.17 -8.53 -21.19
N GLU A 14 -10.06 -7.90 -20.83
CA GLU A 14 -8.75 -8.19 -21.44
C GLU A 14 -8.13 -9.42 -20.77
N ASP A 15 -8.04 -10.54 -21.50
CA ASP A 15 -7.46 -11.79 -20.99
C ASP A 15 -5.98 -11.67 -20.62
N VAL A 16 -5.25 -10.78 -21.31
CA VAL A 16 -3.83 -10.53 -21.03
C VAL A 16 -3.72 -9.55 -19.86
N PRO A 17 -3.07 -9.92 -18.75
CA PRO A 17 -2.93 -9.01 -17.61
C PRO A 17 -1.99 -7.85 -17.97
N ILE A 18 -2.37 -6.63 -17.59
CA ILE A 18 -1.54 -5.44 -17.78
C ILE A 18 -0.38 -5.37 -16.79
N ALA A 19 -0.59 -5.94 -15.60
CA ALA A 19 0.38 -6.01 -14.53
C ALA A 19 0.23 -7.32 -13.76
N ALA A 20 1.35 -7.84 -13.30
CA ALA A 20 1.40 -9.03 -12.47
C ALA A 20 2.28 -8.75 -11.25
N ALA A 21 1.66 -8.73 -10.07
CA ALA A 21 2.34 -8.65 -8.79
C ALA A 21 2.63 -10.07 -8.25
N SER A 22 3.15 -10.14 -7.03
CA SER A 22 3.51 -11.40 -6.34
C SER A 22 2.32 -12.36 -6.21
N ILE A 23 1.16 -11.87 -5.74
CA ILE A 23 -0.02 -12.71 -5.42
C ILE A 23 -1.21 -12.52 -6.37
N ALA A 24 -1.22 -11.44 -7.15
CA ALA A 24 -2.35 -11.04 -7.97
C ALA A 24 -1.95 -10.61 -9.39
N GLN A 25 -2.93 -10.59 -10.28
CA GLN A 25 -2.86 -10.10 -11.65
C GLN A 25 -3.93 -9.04 -11.87
N VAL A 26 -3.65 -8.04 -12.69
CA VAL A 26 -4.59 -6.95 -13.00
C VAL A 26 -4.97 -7.03 -14.47
N HIS A 27 -6.28 -6.98 -14.74
CA HIS A 27 -6.86 -6.98 -16.07
C HIS A 27 -7.68 -5.70 -16.28
N PHE A 28 -7.70 -5.17 -17.49
CA PHE A 28 -8.65 -4.12 -17.82
C PHE A 28 -9.96 -4.73 -18.31
N ALA A 29 -11.06 -4.06 -17.98
CA ALA A 29 -12.40 -4.47 -18.40
C ALA A 29 -13.32 -3.26 -18.53
N ILE A 30 -14.46 -3.46 -19.18
CA ILE A 30 -15.56 -2.49 -19.23
C ILE A 30 -16.77 -3.16 -18.58
N THR A 31 -17.34 -2.55 -17.54
CA THR A 31 -18.53 -3.08 -16.86
C THR A 31 -19.75 -3.06 -17.77
N SER A 32 -20.81 -3.82 -17.44
CA SER A 32 -22.11 -3.78 -18.15
C SER A 32 -22.74 -2.38 -18.23
N ALA A 33 -22.34 -1.47 -17.34
CA ALA A 33 -22.78 -0.07 -17.34
C ALA A 33 -21.91 0.87 -18.21
N GLY A 34 -20.84 0.36 -18.84
CA GLY A 34 -19.94 1.12 -19.71
C GLY A 34 -18.74 1.76 -19.00
N GLU A 35 -18.54 1.50 -17.70
CA GLU A 35 -17.42 2.06 -16.93
C GLU A 35 -16.12 1.28 -17.19
N GLU A 36 -15.02 2.00 -17.46
CA GLU A 36 -13.67 1.41 -17.57
C GLU A 36 -13.10 1.09 -16.18
N VAL A 37 -12.68 -0.16 -15.99
CA VAL A 37 -12.22 -0.67 -14.69
C VAL A 37 -10.92 -1.46 -14.79
N ALA A 38 -10.20 -1.50 -13.67
CA ALA A 38 -9.10 -2.42 -13.43
C ALA A 38 -9.56 -3.51 -12.45
N VAL A 39 -9.42 -4.77 -12.86
CA VAL A 39 -9.85 -5.95 -12.11
C VAL A 39 -8.61 -6.70 -11.62
N LYS A 40 -8.28 -6.54 -10.34
CA LYS A 40 -7.21 -7.26 -9.63
C LYS A 40 -7.75 -8.60 -9.16
N VAL A 41 -7.16 -9.70 -9.62
CA VAL A 41 -7.57 -11.08 -9.29
C VAL A 41 -6.41 -11.83 -8.65
N LEU A 42 -6.66 -12.53 -7.54
CA LEU A 42 -5.64 -13.40 -6.95
C LEU A 42 -5.28 -14.54 -7.90
N ARG A 43 -3.98 -14.83 -8.01
CA ARG A 43 -3.49 -15.95 -8.83
C ARG A 43 -4.15 -17.27 -8.40
N PRO A 44 -4.45 -18.17 -9.35
CA PRO A 44 -4.95 -19.50 -9.02
C PRO A 44 -4.00 -20.22 -8.05
N ASN A 45 -4.57 -20.90 -7.05
CA ASN A 45 -3.84 -21.69 -6.05
C ASN A 45 -2.82 -20.93 -5.18
N ILE A 46 -2.79 -19.59 -5.19
CA ILE A 46 -1.80 -18.81 -4.41
C ILE A 46 -1.84 -19.13 -2.91
N GLU A 47 -3.03 -19.35 -2.35
CA GLU A 47 -3.21 -19.72 -0.94
C GLU A 47 -2.52 -21.05 -0.60
N LYS A 48 -2.65 -22.07 -1.47
CA LYS A 48 -2.01 -23.37 -1.28
C LYS A 48 -0.49 -23.29 -1.42
N ALA A 49 -0.03 -22.55 -2.42
CA ALA A 49 1.40 -22.32 -2.63
C ALA A 49 2.01 -21.63 -1.39
N PHE A 50 1.34 -20.59 -0.89
CA PHE A 50 1.77 -19.86 0.29
C PHE A 50 1.80 -20.71 1.56
N LEU A 51 0.78 -21.54 1.81
CA LEU A 51 0.77 -22.43 2.97
C LEU A 51 1.98 -23.38 2.97
N ARG A 52 2.32 -23.95 1.81
CA ARG A 52 3.50 -24.80 1.64
C ARG A 52 4.81 -24.03 1.91
N ASP A 53 4.92 -22.82 1.38
CA ASP A 53 6.11 -21.99 1.54
C ASP A 53 6.27 -21.56 3.02
N LEU A 54 5.16 -21.30 3.72
CA LEU A 54 5.15 -20.99 5.14
C LEU A 54 5.58 -22.19 6.01
N GLU A 55 5.13 -23.40 5.69
CA GLU A 55 5.59 -24.62 6.35
C GLU A 55 7.10 -24.81 6.20
N LEU A 56 7.64 -24.55 5.02
CA LEU A 56 9.08 -24.58 4.77
C LEU A 56 9.81 -23.53 5.60
N LEU A 57 9.32 -22.29 5.64
CA LEU A 57 9.93 -21.21 6.44
C LEU A 57 9.94 -21.53 7.94
N ARG A 58 8.84 -22.08 8.46
CA ARG A 58 8.75 -22.54 9.86
C ARG A 58 9.78 -23.63 10.16
N TRP A 59 9.91 -24.60 9.25
CA TRP A 59 10.90 -25.68 9.38
C TRP A 59 12.33 -25.13 9.35
N LEU A 60 12.64 -24.22 8.43
CA LEU A 60 13.94 -23.56 8.32
C LEU A 60 14.27 -22.73 9.56
N ALA A 61 13.31 -21.98 10.10
CA ALA A 61 13.49 -21.20 11.32
C ALA A 61 13.85 -22.10 12.52
N GLN A 62 13.18 -23.25 12.66
CA GLN A 62 13.50 -24.23 13.69
C GLN A 62 14.87 -24.88 13.47
N LEU A 63 15.20 -25.24 12.23
CA LEU A 63 16.49 -25.83 11.89
C LEU A 63 17.64 -24.86 12.17
N ALA A 64 17.49 -23.59 11.81
CA ALA A 64 18.50 -22.54 12.04
C ALA A 64 18.84 -22.40 13.53
N VAL A 65 17.83 -22.40 14.40
CA VAL A 65 18.04 -22.35 15.86
C VAL A 65 18.66 -23.64 16.39
N ARG A 66 18.31 -24.80 15.84
CA ARG A 66 18.95 -26.09 16.20
C ARG A 66 20.43 -26.13 15.83
N LEU A 67 20.79 -25.65 14.63
CA LEU A 67 22.17 -25.59 14.15
C LEU A 67 22.99 -24.52 14.88
N ARG A 68 22.35 -23.41 15.28
CA ARG A 68 23.01 -22.32 15.99
C ARG A 68 22.14 -21.79 17.15
N PRO A 69 22.27 -22.37 18.35
CA PRO A 69 21.45 -21.99 19.51
C PRO A 69 21.54 -20.50 19.90
N SER A 70 22.66 -19.82 19.61
CA SER A 70 22.82 -18.38 19.86
C SER A 70 21.87 -17.50 19.05
N TRP A 71 21.25 -18.04 17.98
CA TRP A 71 20.24 -17.34 17.18
C TRP A 71 18.84 -17.35 17.81
N LYS A 72 18.63 -18.02 18.94
CA LYS A 72 17.35 -18.00 19.66
C LYS A 72 16.86 -16.57 19.94
N ARG A 73 17.78 -15.62 20.20
CA ARG A 73 17.45 -14.20 20.42
C ARG A 73 16.86 -13.48 19.21
N LEU A 74 17.04 -14.01 17.99
CA LEU A 74 16.48 -13.44 16.76
C LEU A 74 15.00 -13.74 16.60
N ARG A 75 14.44 -14.67 17.40
CA ARG A 75 13.00 -15.01 17.39
C ARG A 75 12.47 -15.31 15.97
N LEU A 76 13.25 -16.03 15.16
CA LEU A 76 12.94 -16.27 13.74
C LEU A 76 11.55 -16.89 13.52
N ALA A 77 11.12 -17.81 14.39
CA ALA A 77 9.80 -18.42 14.31
C ALA A 77 8.67 -17.38 14.50
N ASP A 78 8.84 -16.44 15.43
CA ASP A 78 7.87 -15.37 15.66
C ASP A 78 7.82 -14.42 14.45
N GLY A 79 8.98 -14.13 13.85
CA GLY A 79 9.06 -13.36 12.60
C GLY A 79 8.33 -14.05 11.44
N VAL A 80 8.41 -15.38 11.35
CA VAL A 80 7.67 -16.17 10.34
C VAL A 80 6.16 -16.11 10.58
N GLU A 81 5.68 -16.15 11.83
CA GLU A 81 4.25 -16.00 12.12
C GLU A 81 3.74 -14.59 11.82
N VAL A 82 4.51 -13.56 12.16
CA VAL A 82 4.18 -12.17 11.82
C VAL A 82 4.10 -11.97 10.29
N PHE A 83 5.04 -12.55 9.55
CA PHE A 83 4.98 -12.59 8.09
C PHE A 83 3.74 -13.36 7.58
N ALA A 84 3.40 -14.48 8.21
CA ALA A 84 2.23 -15.27 7.86
C ALA A 84 0.92 -14.49 7.98
N GLU A 85 0.80 -13.69 9.05
CA GLU A 85 -0.35 -12.83 9.28
C GLU A 85 -0.44 -11.72 8.24
N MET A 86 0.67 -11.05 7.93
CA MET A 86 0.70 -10.01 6.90
C MET A 86 0.22 -10.52 5.54
N VAL A 87 0.78 -11.63 5.05
CA VAL A 87 0.40 -12.17 3.74
C VAL A 87 -1.04 -12.71 3.73
N ARG A 88 -1.54 -13.25 4.85
CA ARG A 88 -2.97 -13.64 4.96
C ARG A 88 -3.90 -12.44 4.79
N MET A 89 -3.52 -11.27 5.31
CA MET A 89 -4.30 -10.04 5.09
C MET A 89 -4.27 -9.62 3.63
N GLU A 90 -3.13 -9.73 2.95
CA GLU A 90 -3.03 -9.43 1.50
C GLU A 90 -3.86 -10.37 0.62
N MET A 91 -4.19 -11.58 1.09
CA MET A 91 -5.05 -12.55 0.38
C MET A 91 -6.55 -12.25 0.49
N ASP A 92 -6.95 -11.19 1.19
CA ASP A 92 -8.32 -10.71 1.21
C ASP A 92 -8.40 -9.31 0.59
N LEU A 93 -8.63 -9.27 -0.72
CA LEU A 93 -8.65 -8.03 -1.50
C LEU A 93 -9.79 -7.07 -1.09
N ARG A 94 -10.74 -7.51 -0.25
CA ARG A 94 -11.74 -6.62 0.35
C ARG A 94 -11.12 -5.66 1.35
N LEU A 95 -10.06 -6.09 2.06
CA LEU A 95 -9.33 -5.22 2.99
C LEU A 95 -8.63 -4.10 2.22
N GLU A 96 -7.98 -4.44 1.10
CA GLU A 96 -7.39 -3.46 0.18
C GLU A 96 -8.45 -2.48 -0.35
N GLY A 97 -9.59 -2.97 -0.82
CA GLY A 97 -10.70 -2.12 -1.27
C GLY A 97 -11.28 -1.22 -0.17
N ALA A 98 -11.33 -1.69 1.07
CA ALA A 98 -11.81 -0.89 2.21
C ALA A 98 -10.82 0.23 2.52
N ALA A 99 -9.52 -0.09 2.52
CA ALA A 99 -8.45 0.86 2.75
C ALA A 99 -8.41 1.95 1.65
N ALA A 100 -8.59 1.55 0.39
CA ALA A 100 -8.74 2.48 -0.72
C ALA A 100 -9.96 3.39 -0.57
N SER A 101 -11.10 2.85 -0.13
CA SER A 101 -12.33 3.64 0.07
C SER A 101 -12.16 4.70 1.16
N GLU A 102 -11.46 4.39 2.24
CA GLU A 102 -11.14 5.36 3.29
C GLU A 102 -10.16 6.42 2.82
N LEU A 103 -9.08 6.03 2.12
CA LEU A 103 -8.13 7.00 1.58
C LEU A 103 -8.83 7.95 0.59
N ARG A 104 -9.73 7.41 -0.24
CA ARG A 104 -10.54 8.20 -1.15
C ARG A 104 -11.42 9.23 -0.43
N GLU A 105 -12.01 8.85 0.70
CA GLU A 105 -12.81 9.78 1.50
C GLU A 105 -11.95 10.90 2.12
N ASN A 106 -10.75 10.57 2.61
CA ASN A 106 -9.80 11.56 3.15
C ASN A 106 -9.34 12.58 2.09
N PHE A 107 -9.29 12.19 0.81
CA PHE A 107 -8.84 13.03 -0.30
C PHE A 107 -9.97 13.55 -1.21
N LYS A 108 -11.24 13.36 -0.85
CA LYS A 108 -12.38 13.75 -1.72
C LYS A 108 -12.43 15.23 -2.15
N ASN A 109 -11.77 16.11 -1.39
CA ASN A 109 -11.71 17.55 -1.64
C ASN A 109 -10.34 18.02 -2.14
N ASP A 110 -9.41 17.11 -2.39
CA ASP A 110 -8.06 17.41 -2.87
C ASP A 110 -7.96 17.03 -4.35
N PRO A 111 -7.97 18.01 -5.27
CA PRO A 111 -7.90 17.73 -6.70
C PRO A 111 -6.53 17.23 -7.16
N SER A 112 -5.49 17.32 -6.30
CA SER A 112 -4.13 16.90 -6.67
C SER A 112 -3.85 15.41 -6.41
N TYR A 113 -4.79 14.71 -5.76
CA TYR A 113 -4.62 13.32 -5.36
C TYR A 113 -5.89 12.50 -5.61
N ASN A 114 -5.81 11.57 -6.56
CA ASN A 114 -6.90 10.71 -6.95
C ASN A 114 -6.73 9.31 -6.36
N VAL A 115 -7.82 8.79 -5.81
CA VAL A 115 -7.95 7.41 -5.35
C VAL A 115 -9.10 6.77 -6.13
N PRO A 116 -8.82 5.71 -6.92
CA PRO A 116 -9.82 5.05 -7.74
C PRO A 116 -11.04 4.63 -6.95
N LYS A 117 -12.22 4.83 -7.55
CA LYS A 117 -13.47 4.34 -6.96
C LYS A 117 -13.45 2.82 -6.94
N ILE A 118 -13.89 2.24 -5.83
CA ILE A 118 -14.08 0.80 -5.69
C ILE A 118 -15.47 0.42 -6.17
N PHE A 119 -15.53 -0.59 -7.03
CA PHE A 119 -16.79 -1.17 -7.50
C PHE A 119 -17.11 -2.39 -6.65
N TRP A 120 -17.79 -2.16 -5.52
CA TRP A 120 -18.09 -3.19 -4.53
C TRP A 120 -18.95 -4.34 -5.09
N GLN A 121 -19.83 -4.08 -6.05
CA GLN A 121 -20.60 -5.15 -6.70
C GLN A 121 -19.75 -6.09 -7.57
N TYR A 122 -18.54 -5.67 -7.95
CA TYR A 122 -17.55 -6.46 -8.69
C TYR A 122 -16.33 -6.83 -7.81
N THR A 123 -16.47 -6.75 -6.48
CA THR A 123 -15.39 -7.01 -5.52
C THR A 123 -15.77 -8.14 -4.58
N SER A 124 -14.82 -9.02 -4.29
CA SER A 124 -14.94 -10.18 -3.40
C SER A 124 -13.60 -10.44 -2.71
N LYS A 125 -13.49 -11.51 -1.93
CA LYS A 125 -12.23 -11.87 -1.24
C LYS A 125 -11.05 -11.98 -2.21
N ARG A 126 -11.28 -12.53 -3.41
CA ARG A 126 -10.22 -12.85 -4.39
C ARG A 126 -10.23 -11.97 -5.64
N VAL A 127 -11.11 -10.97 -5.68
CA VAL A 127 -11.26 -10.03 -6.80
C VAL A 127 -11.47 -8.62 -6.26
N LEU A 128 -10.68 -7.64 -6.68
CA LEU A 128 -10.88 -6.23 -6.41
C LEU A 128 -11.06 -5.48 -7.72
N THR A 129 -12.13 -4.70 -7.83
CA THR A 129 -12.42 -3.92 -9.04
C THR A 129 -12.40 -2.43 -8.71
N THR A 130 -11.56 -1.68 -9.42
CA THR A 130 -11.40 -0.23 -9.24
C THR A 130 -11.63 0.51 -10.56
N SER A 131 -11.88 1.82 -10.50
CA SER A 131 -11.83 2.67 -11.70
C SER A 131 -10.48 2.54 -12.37
N ARG A 132 -10.46 2.47 -13.71
CA ARG A 132 -9.21 2.45 -14.46
C ARG A 132 -8.45 3.76 -14.25
N VAL A 133 -7.19 3.65 -13.85
CA VAL A 133 -6.24 4.77 -13.80
C VAL A 133 -5.48 4.85 -15.12
N SER A 134 -5.34 6.06 -15.65
CA SER A 134 -4.54 6.35 -16.84
C SER A 134 -3.49 7.39 -16.51
N GLY A 135 -2.21 7.07 -16.70
CA GLY A 135 -1.12 7.99 -16.41
C GLY A 135 0.24 7.39 -16.74
N ILE A 136 1.29 8.14 -16.42
CA ILE A 136 2.67 7.65 -16.47
C ILE A 136 3.18 7.34 -15.05
N PRO A 137 4.00 6.30 -14.84
CA PRO A 137 4.63 6.06 -13.54
C PRO A 137 5.40 7.29 -13.06
N ILE A 138 5.32 7.59 -11.76
CA ILE A 138 5.87 8.83 -11.19
C ILE A 138 7.39 8.98 -11.38
N ASP A 139 8.13 7.88 -11.44
CA ASP A 139 9.59 7.85 -11.69
C ASP A 139 9.97 8.07 -13.15
N LYS A 140 9.01 8.02 -14.06
CA LYS A 140 9.21 8.26 -15.51
C LYS A 140 8.85 9.68 -15.92
N ILE A 141 8.43 10.52 -14.97
CA ILE A 141 8.14 11.92 -15.25
C ILE A 141 9.43 12.60 -15.64
N THR A 142 9.41 13.23 -16.81
CA THR A 142 10.49 14.06 -17.31
C THR A 142 9.95 15.46 -17.56
N ALA A 143 10.81 16.47 -17.44
CA ALA A 143 10.47 17.80 -17.88
C ALA A 143 10.23 17.74 -19.41
N SER A 144 9.00 18.02 -19.83
CA SER A 144 8.61 18.06 -21.23
C SER A 144 7.57 19.14 -21.43
N GLU A 145 7.69 19.92 -22.50
CA GLU A 145 6.76 20.99 -22.88
C GLU A 145 5.36 20.48 -23.23
N SER A 146 5.17 19.15 -23.34
CA SER A 146 3.89 18.53 -23.70
C SER A 146 2.94 18.28 -22.51
N HIS A 147 3.41 18.44 -21.27
CA HIS A 147 2.59 18.23 -20.06
C HIS A 147 2.15 19.57 -19.47
N SER A 148 0.97 19.62 -18.86
CA SER A 148 0.48 20.82 -18.17
C SER A 148 1.11 21.03 -16.78
N TYR A 149 2.00 20.14 -16.36
CA TYR A 149 2.60 20.11 -15.03
C TYR A 149 4.13 19.98 -15.10
N THR A 150 4.80 20.43 -14.04
CA THR A 150 6.25 20.25 -13.86
C THR A 150 6.55 19.11 -12.87
N PRO A 151 7.74 18.49 -12.93
CA PRO A 151 8.17 17.53 -11.92
C PRO A 151 8.12 18.09 -10.48
N ASP A 152 8.45 19.36 -10.30
CA ASP A 152 8.42 20.02 -9.00
C ASP A 152 6.99 20.14 -8.44
N GLN A 153 6.00 20.43 -9.28
CA GLN A 153 4.59 20.48 -8.87
C GLN A 153 4.07 19.11 -8.42
N VAL A 154 4.50 18.04 -9.10
CA VAL A 154 4.18 16.66 -8.72
C VAL A 154 4.87 16.29 -7.41
N LEU A 155 6.14 16.66 -7.23
CA LEU A 155 6.87 16.42 -5.99
C LEU A 155 6.24 17.14 -4.80
N GLU A 156 5.83 18.39 -4.99
CA GLU A 156 5.12 19.16 -3.96
C GLU A 156 3.79 18.50 -3.59
N SER A 157 3.02 18.08 -4.59
CA SER A 157 1.71 17.44 -4.38
C SER A 157 1.84 16.07 -3.71
N SER A 158 2.82 15.26 -4.11
CA SER A 158 3.07 13.95 -3.50
C SER A 158 3.54 14.07 -2.06
N SER A 159 4.44 15.03 -1.79
CA SER A 159 4.90 15.34 -0.44
C SER A 159 3.74 15.82 0.43
N ARG A 160 2.95 16.79 -0.04
CA ARG A 160 1.76 17.28 0.67
C ARG A 160 0.77 16.15 0.99
N ALA A 161 0.50 15.26 0.03
CA ALA A 161 -0.38 14.11 0.24
C ALA A 161 0.17 13.17 1.33
N MET A 162 1.47 12.86 1.32
CA MET A 162 2.11 12.06 2.37
C MET A 162 2.00 12.72 3.76
N PHE A 163 2.23 14.04 3.84
CA PHE A 163 2.09 14.78 5.08
C PHE A 163 0.63 14.80 5.59
N HIS A 164 -0.35 14.97 4.70
CA HIS A 164 -1.77 14.87 5.07
C HIS A 164 -2.10 13.48 5.61
N GLN A 165 -1.68 12.42 4.92
CA GLN A 165 -1.90 11.05 5.36
C GLN A 165 -1.34 10.78 6.77
N ILE A 166 -0.10 11.19 7.03
CA ILE A 166 0.56 10.96 8.32
C ILE A 166 0.00 11.90 9.40
N PHE A 167 0.03 13.21 9.17
CA PHE A 167 -0.17 14.21 10.22
C PHE A 167 -1.57 14.77 10.32
N ARG A 168 -2.38 14.74 9.25
CA ARG A 168 -3.79 15.19 9.27
C ARG A 168 -4.70 14.00 9.58
N ASP A 169 -4.53 12.90 8.87
CA ASP A 169 -5.48 11.78 8.91
C ASP A 169 -5.03 10.67 9.86
N GLY A 170 -3.71 10.45 10.00
CA GLY A 170 -3.18 9.27 10.71
C GLY A 170 -3.46 7.96 9.98
N PHE A 171 -3.77 8.03 8.69
CA PHE A 171 -4.00 6.89 7.81
C PHE A 171 -3.21 7.09 6.53
N PHE A 172 -2.25 6.20 6.28
CA PHE A 172 -1.20 6.45 5.30
C PHE A 172 -0.88 5.22 4.45
N HIS A 173 -0.47 5.50 3.22
CA HIS A 173 0.08 4.52 2.30
C HIS A 173 1.49 4.12 2.74
N GLY A 174 1.68 2.86 3.12
CA GLY A 174 2.94 2.35 3.66
C GLY A 174 3.99 1.99 2.60
N ASP A 175 3.60 1.88 1.33
CA ASP A 175 4.51 1.56 0.22
C ASP A 175 4.32 2.43 -1.05
N PRO A 176 4.52 3.76 -0.99
CA PRO A 176 4.31 4.66 -2.12
C PRO A 176 5.47 4.58 -3.14
N HIS A 177 5.86 3.37 -3.55
CA HIS A 177 6.92 3.18 -4.54
C HIS A 177 6.45 3.62 -5.94
N PRO A 178 7.37 3.90 -6.89
CA PRO A 178 6.98 4.46 -8.18
C PRO A 178 5.97 3.65 -9.00
N GLY A 179 5.97 2.32 -8.87
CA GLY A 179 4.97 1.46 -9.52
C GLY A 179 3.53 1.58 -9.00
N ASN A 180 3.30 2.20 -7.83
CA ASN A 180 1.98 2.36 -7.22
C ASN A 180 1.42 3.78 -7.42
N LEU A 181 2.22 4.69 -7.98
CA LEU A 181 1.89 6.09 -8.18
C LEU A 181 1.95 6.43 -9.67
N MET A 182 0.81 6.81 -10.22
CA MET A 182 0.65 7.23 -11.61
C MET A 182 0.38 8.73 -11.63
N VAL A 183 0.93 9.45 -12.60
CA VAL A 183 0.61 10.85 -12.83
C VAL A 183 -0.22 11.00 -14.07
N GLU A 184 -1.41 11.57 -13.88
CA GLU A 184 -2.40 11.81 -14.93
C GLU A 184 -1.99 13.01 -15.80
N LYS A 185 -2.69 13.20 -16.91
CA LYS A 185 -2.34 14.24 -17.92
C LYS A 185 -2.32 15.65 -17.35
N ASP A 186 -3.12 15.93 -16.34
CA ASP A 186 -3.26 17.23 -15.68
C ASP A 186 -2.28 17.43 -14.50
N GLY A 187 -1.51 16.40 -14.14
CA GLY A 187 -0.58 16.42 -13.00
C GLY A 187 -1.15 15.81 -11.72
N THR A 188 -2.39 15.33 -11.74
CA THR A 188 -3.01 14.63 -10.60
C THR A 188 -2.26 13.33 -10.30
N ILE A 189 -2.02 13.06 -9.02
CA ILE A 189 -1.37 11.81 -8.58
C ILE A 189 -2.46 10.78 -8.30
N SER A 190 -2.45 9.69 -9.04
CA SER A 190 -3.34 8.55 -8.90
C SER A 190 -2.63 7.36 -8.24
N VAL A 191 -3.24 6.76 -7.23
CA VAL A 191 -2.71 5.57 -6.56
C VAL A 191 -3.40 4.31 -7.09
N VAL A 192 -2.66 3.22 -7.27
CA VAL A 192 -3.19 1.98 -7.87
C VAL A 192 -3.09 0.72 -6.99
N ASP A 193 -2.35 0.77 -5.88
CA ASP A 193 -2.25 -0.32 -4.90
C ASP A 193 -2.57 0.22 -3.51
N PHE A 194 -3.22 -0.59 -2.67
CA PHE A 194 -3.57 -0.22 -1.29
C PHE A 194 -3.32 -1.37 -0.32
N GLY A 195 -2.44 -2.31 -0.69
CA GLY A 195 -2.16 -3.52 0.09
C GLY A 195 -1.43 -3.25 1.40
N ILE A 196 -0.64 -2.18 1.44
CA ILE A 196 0.12 -1.76 2.64
C ILE A 196 -0.37 -0.40 3.09
N MET A 197 -1.28 -0.41 4.07
CA MET A 197 -1.87 0.79 4.65
C MET A 197 -1.67 0.79 6.17
N GLY A 198 -1.21 1.91 6.71
CA GLY A 198 -0.85 2.05 8.11
C GLY A 198 -1.75 3.02 8.86
N ARG A 199 -1.77 2.88 10.19
CA ARG A 199 -2.45 3.81 11.09
C ARG A 199 -1.51 4.34 12.16
N LEU A 200 -1.69 5.60 12.49
CA LEU A 200 -1.02 6.26 13.60
C LEU A 200 -2.07 6.91 14.49
N ASP A 201 -2.06 6.56 15.77
CA ASP A 201 -2.78 7.32 16.77
C ASP A 201 -2.20 8.73 16.93
N VAL A 202 -2.93 9.58 17.65
CA VAL A 202 -2.55 10.99 17.84
C VAL A 202 -1.20 11.12 18.55
N GLN A 203 -0.89 10.24 19.51
CA GLN A 203 0.37 10.30 20.26
C GLN A 203 1.56 9.99 19.35
N SER A 204 1.44 8.95 18.53
CA SER A 204 2.45 8.55 17.54
C SER A 204 2.66 9.65 16.49
N ARG A 205 1.58 10.29 16.03
CA ARG A 205 1.65 11.43 15.09
C ARG A 205 2.40 12.61 15.67
N LEU A 206 2.09 12.98 16.92
CA LEU A 206 2.76 14.08 17.63
C LEU A 206 4.24 13.76 17.83
N TYR A 207 4.57 12.55 18.27
CA TYR A 207 5.95 12.10 18.41
C TYR A 207 6.74 12.21 17.10
N ILE A 208 6.20 11.72 15.98
CA ILE A 208 6.86 11.82 14.66
C ILE A 208 7.01 13.29 14.26
N ALA A 209 5.98 14.12 14.46
CA ALA A 209 6.01 15.54 14.10
C ALA A 209 7.07 16.31 14.91
N GLU A 210 7.12 16.10 16.22
CA GLU A 210 8.11 16.72 17.10
C GLU A 210 9.53 16.25 16.76
N THR A 211 9.70 14.96 16.47
CA THR A 211 11.01 14.41 16.06
C THR A 211 11.51 15.07 14.78
N LEU A 212 10.65 15.23 13.77
CA LEU A 212 11.01 15.93 12.53
C LEU A 212 11.34 17.40 12.79
N LEU A 213 10.55 18.09 13.61
CA LEU A 213 10.82 19.48 13.96
C LEU A 213 12.19 19.62 14.63
N CYS A 214 12.52 18.75 15.58
CA CYS A 214 13.82 18.72 16.25
C CYS A 214 14.97 18.52 15.26
N ILE A 215 14.82 17.65 14.27
CA ILE A 215 15.83 17.44 13.22
C ILE A 215 16.01 18.72 12.39
N PHE A 216 14.93 19.39 12.01
CA PHE A 216 15.01 20.63 11.22
C PHE A 216 15.60 21.80 12.00
N THR A 217 15.30 21.91 13.30
CA THR A 217 15.85 22.94 14.18
C THR A 217 17.21 22.58 14.79
N ARG A 218 17.69 21.35 14.54
CA ARG A 218 18.91 20.77 15.12
C ARG A 218 18.89 20.67 16.65
N ASP A 219 17.70 20.51 17.22
CA ASP A 219 17.50 20.26 18.66
C ASP A 219 17.62 18.77 18.97
N TYR A 220 18.85 18.25 18.94
CA TYR A 220 19.11 16.83 19.16
C TYR A 220 18.87 16.39 20.61
N GLU A 221 18.90 17.32 21.58
CA GLU A 221 18.60 17.03 22.97
C GLU A 221 17.11 16.75 23.15
N ARG A 222 16.23 17.59 22.59
CA ARG A 222 14.79 17.31 22.58
C ARG A 222 14.45 16.03 21.81
N ALA A 223 15.12 15.77 20.68
CA ALA A 223 14.94 14.52 19.95
C ALA A 223 15.26 13.29 20.81
N ALA A 224 16.35 13.32 21.58
CA ALA A 224 16.72 12.25 22.49
C ALA A 224 15.68 12.05 23.61
N GLN A 225 15.17 13.14 24.19
CA GLN A 225 14.11 13.09 25.20
C GLN A 225 12.83 12.46 24.65
N LEU A 226 12.43 12.82 23.42
CA LEU A 226 11.25 12.24 22.76
C LEU A 226 11.36 10.72 22.60
N HIS A 227 12.54 10.19 22.28
CA HIS A 227 12.74 8.74 22.17
C HIS A 227 12.61 8.02 23.52
N LEU A 228 13.00 8.67 24.62
CA LEU A 228 12.80 8.17 25.98
C LEU A 228 11.31 8.23 26.37
N GLU A 229 10.65 9.37 26.13
CA GLU A 229 9.22 9.56 26.41
C GLU A 229 8.34 8.56 25.64
N ALA A 230 8.71 8.24 24.40
CA ALA A 230 8.02 7.26 23.56
C ALA A 230 8.35 5.79 23.92
N GLY A 231 9.29 5.55 24.85
CA GLY A 231 9.69 4.20 25.27
C GLY A 231 10.48 3.41 24.22
N TYR A 232 11.04 4.08 23.20
CA TYR A 232 11.88 3.44 22.20
C TYR A 232 13.31 3.17 22.70
N VAL A 233 13.71 3.85 23.77
CA VAL A 233 14.99 3.70 24.45
C VAL A 233 14.74 3.24 25.89
N PRO A 234 15.45 2.21 26.39
CA PRO A 234 15.30 1.76 27.77
C PRO A 234 15.59 2.87 28.78
N GLU A 235 14.83 2.90 29.87
CA GLU A 235 15.08 3.79 31.00
C GLU A 235 16.52 3.61 31.53
N GLY A 236 17.22 4.73 31.76
CA GLY A 236 18.59 4.72 32.26
C GLY A 236 19.68 4.59 31.19
N THR A 237 19.34 4.75 29.90
CA THR A 237 20.34 4.93 28.83
C THR A 237 21.08 6.27 29.07
N PRO A 238 22.43 6.26 29.16
CA PRO A 238 23.22 7.44 29.51
C PRO A 238 23.19 8.55 28.46
#